data_AF-A0A662C952-F1
#
_entry.id   AF-A0A662C952-F1
#
_cell.length_a   1.000
_cell.length_b   1.000
_cell.length_c   1.000
_cell.angle_alpha   90.00
_cell.angle_beta   90.00
_cell.angle_gamma   90.00
#
_symmetry.space_group_name_H-M   'P 1'
#
loop_
_entity.id
_entity.type
_entity.pdbx_description
1 polymer ?
#
loop_
_entity_poly.entity_id
_entity_poly.type
_entity_poly.pdbx_seq_one_letter_code
_entity_poly.pdbx_strand_id
1 'polypeptide(L)' 'MAYRDLRDYMSKLEKLGELARIKVPVDPNLEITEIADRVVKKG' A
#
# COMPACT_ATOMS: atom_id res chain seq x y z
N MET A 1 -7.41 -10.83 -18.11
CA MET A 1 -6.95 -9.72 -17.24
C MET A 1 -5.56 -10.04 -16.76
N ALA A 2 -4.68 -9.05 -16.57
CA ALA A 2 -3.28 -9.27 -16.17
C ALA A 2 -3.11 -9.92 -14.78
N TYR A 3 -4.14 -9.85 -13.94
CA TYR A 3 -4.20 -10.45 -12.60
C TYR A 3 -5.53 -11.18 -12.42
N ARG A 4 -5.52 -12.22 -11.58
CA ARG A 4 -6.70 -13.04 -11.30
C ARG A 4 -7.68 -12.36 -10.34
N ASP A 5 -7.15 -11.61 -9.38
CA ASP A 5 -7.90 -10.82 -8.41
C ASP A 5 -7.01 -9.74 -7.77
N LEU A 6 -7.55 -8.98 -6.81
CA LEU A 6 -6.82 -7.96 -6.07
C LEU A 6 -5.68 -8.52 -5.22
N ARG A 7 -5.81 -9.73 -4.67
CA ARG A 7 -4.78 -10.36 -3.82
C ARG A 7 -3.57 -10.79 -4.65
N ASP A 8 -3.82 -11.29 -5.85
CA ASP A 8 -2.82 -11.63 -6.87
C ASP A 8 -2.03 -10.38 -7.27
N TYR A 9 -2.72 -9.26 -7.48
CA TYR A 9 -2.10 -7.96 -7.75
C TYR A 9 -1.24 -7.46 -6.57
N MET A 10 -1.79 -7.43 -5.35
CA MET A 10 -1.03 -7.03 -4.15
C MET A 10 0.22 -7.88 -3.92
N SER A 11 0.10 -9.20 -4.15
CA SER A 11 1.22 -10.13 -4.00
C SER A 11 2.33 -9.86 -5.03
N LYS A 12 1.96 -9.42 -6.25
CA LYS A 12 2.93 -9.01 -7.26
C LYS A 12 3.68 -7.74 -6.85
N LEU A 13 2.96 -6.72 -6.39
CA LEU A 13 3.57 -5.46 -5.92
C LEU A 13 4.53 -5.69 -4.75
N GLU A 14 4.15 -6.55 -3.80
CA GLU A 14 5.02 -6.90 -2.66
C GLU A 14 6.30 -7.60 -3.13
N LYS A 15 6.22 -8.52 -4.10
CA LYS A 15 7.41 -9.19 -4.68
C LYS A 15 8.33 -8.23 -5.45
N LEU A 16 7.77 -7.17 -6.05
CA LEU A 16 8.53 -6.14 -6.76
C LEU A 16 9.13 -5.09 -5.82
N GLY A 17 8.78 -5.10 -4.53
CA GLY A 17 9.16 -4.07 -3.58
C GLY A 17 8.36 -2.76 -3.71
N GLU A 18 7.27 -2.78 -4.48
CA GLU A 18 6.40 -1.62 -4.74
C GLU A 18 5.24 -1.50 -3.72
N LEU A 19 5.10 -2.46 -2.81
CA LEU A 19 4.11 -2.42 -1.72
C LEU A 19 4.80 -2.47 -0.36
N ALA A 20 4.66 -1.40 0.42
CA ALA A 20 5.09 -1.36 1.81
C ALA A 20 3.97 -1.85 2.75
N ARG A 21 4.26 -2.82 3.61
CA ARG A 21 3.32 -3.28 4.66
C ARG A 21 3.59 -2.60 6.00
N ILE A 22 2.60 -1.88 6.50
CA ILE A 22 2.63 -1.25 7.83
C ILE A 22 2.14 -2.29 8.86
N LYS A 23 3.05 -2.79 9.70
CA LYS A 23 2.74 -3.80 10.74
C LYS A 23 2.49 -3.19 12.13
N VAL A 24 2.79 -1.91 12.29
CA VAL A 24 2.54 -1.19 13.53
C VAL A 24 1.08 -0.72 13.57
N PRO A 25 0.47 -0.60 14.76
CA PRO A 25 -0.84 0.04 14.89
C PRO A 25 -0.82 1.46 14.35
N VAL A 26 -1.90 1.85 13.66
CA VAL A 26 -2.13 3.20 13.14
C VAL A 26 -3.56 3.63 13.46
N ASP A 27 -3.76 4.93 13.63
CA ASP A 27 -5.06 5.55 13.88
C ASP A 27 -5.88 5.61 12.57
N PRO A 28 -7.10 5.04 12.53
CA PRO A 28 -7.97 5.19 11.37
C PRO A 28 -8.41 6.64 11.14
N ASN A 29 -8.36 7.51 12.15
CA ASN A 29 -8.70 8.91 12.03
C ASN A 29 -7.50 9.71 11.48
N LEU A 30 -7.52 9.91 10.17
CA LEU A 30 -6.60 10.78 9.39
C LEU A 30 -5.14 10.30 9.30
N GLU A 31 -4.61 9.48 10.20
CA GLU A 31 -3.21 9.02 10.11
C GLU A 31 -2.94 8.22 8.83
N ILE A 32 -3.83 7.27 8.48
CA ILE A 32 -3.72 6.48 7.24
C ILE A 32 -3.69 7.41 6.01
N THR A 33 -4.52 8.45 6.00
CA THR A 33 -4.61 9.42 4.90
C THR A 33 -3.32 10.23 4.77
N GLU A 34 -2.77 10.72 5.88
CA GLU A 34 -1.50 11.46 5.90
C GLU A 34 -0.32 10.59 5.43
N ILE A 35 -0.30 9.32 5.82
CA ILE A 35 0.71 8.36 5.33
C ILE A 35 0.61 8.22 3.81
N ALA A 36 -0.60 8.01 3.27
CA ALA A 36 -0.81 7.88 1.84
C ALA A 36 -0.44 9.16 1.06
N ASP A 37 -0.87 10.33 1.56
CA ASP A 37 -0.58 11.64 0.94
C ASP A 37 0.93 11.92 0.85
N ARG A 38 1.69 11.63 1.91
CA ARG A 38 3.16 11.77 1.91
C ARG A 38 3.84 10.86 0.89
N VAL A 39 3.33 9.65 0.67
CA VAL A 39 3.90 8.72 -0.31
C VAL A 39 3.64 9.20 -1.73
N VAL A 40 2.40 9.65 -2.01
CA VAL A 40 2.04 10.19 -3.34
C VAL A 40 2.85 11.42 -3.68
N LYS A 41 3.05 12.34 -2.73
CA LYS A 41 3.84 13.57 -2.93
C LYS A 41 5.35 13.34 -3.08
N LYS A 42 5.84 12.15 -2.71
CA LYS A 42 7.26 11.77 -2.84
C LYS A 42 7.58 11.06 -4.15
N GLY A 43 6.57 10.65 -4.93
CA GLY A 43 6.73 10.12 -6.28
C GLY A 43 6.73 11.23 -7.31
#